data_AF-A0A0A9WXP0-F1
#
_entry.id   AF-A0A0A9WXP0-F1
#
_cell.length_a   1.000
_cell.length_b   1.000
_cell.length_c   1.000
_cell.angle_alpha   90.00
_cell.angle_beta   90.00
_cell.angle_gamma   90.00
#
_symmetry.space_group_name_H-M   'P 1'
#
loop_
_entity.id
_entity.type
_entity.pdbx_description
1 polymer ?
#
loop_
_entity_poly.entity_id
_entity_poly.type
_entity_poly.pdbx_seq_one_letter_code
_entity_poly.pdbx_strand_id
1 'polypeptide(L)'
;MKMWSNTPRHLPLPKGPFAPGCFDWMTDYGDSSTFVRLYYPTSLLNKLNDPTKWFGWSTHPEYIQGFANLTNIWGSVIRGIVWFYGGEPLVPCMWQVPPAKRKMPVVVFSHGFGATRFISSNIATELASFGFLVASIEHKDTSAAATYYYENEESLKNDKRTWIRHVRMTFGPNHYTIRNTQIHRRLAE
;
A
#
# COMPACT_ATOMS: atom_id res chain seq x y z
N MET A 1 -5.62 3.85 35.64
CA MET A 1 -4.37 3.17 35.25
C MET A 1 -4.12 3.44 33.76
N LYS A 2 -3.28 4.41 33.40
CA LYS A 2 -2.87 4.69 32.00
C LYS A 2 -1.83 3.65 31.59
N MET A 3 -2.27 2.46 31.20
CA MET A 3 -1.38 1.47 30.60
C MET A 3 -1.17 1.83 29.12
N TRP A 4 -0.08 2.57 28.87
CA TRP A 4 0.79 2.66 27.68
C TRP A 4 0.15 2.79 26.27
N SER A 5 0.65 3.65 25.37
CA SER A 5 2.06 3.82 25.03
C SER A 5 2.39 5.20 24.42
N ASN A 6 3.64 5.64 24.62
CA ASN A 6 4.30 6.73 23.87
C ASN A 6 4.70 6.28 22.45
N THR A 7 4.07 5.26 21.89
CA THR A 7 4.41 4.76 20.54
C THR A 7 3.96 5.81 19.54
N PRO A 8 4.85 6.27 18.65
CA PRO A 8 4.45 7.21 17.60
C PRO A 8 3.28 6.61 16.82
N ARG A 9 2.18 7.36 16.66
CA ARG A 9 1.00 6.93 15.87
C ARG A 9 1.26 6.98 14.36
N HIS A 10 2.51 6.85 13.97
CA HIS A 10 2.96 6.98 12.61
C HIS A 10 4.17 6.06 12.39
N LEU A 11 4.37 5.68 11.13
CA LEU A 11 5.60 5.04 10.70
C LEU A 11 6.81 5.96 10.93
N PRO A 12 8.05 5.46 10.97
CA PRO A 12 9.24 6.29 11.17
C PRO A 12 9.26 7.52 10.26
N LEU A 13 9.61 8.68 10.81
CA LEU A 13 9.68 9.91 10.04
C LEU A 13 10.79 9.83 8.99
N PRO A 14 10.53 10.32 7.76
CA PRO A 14 11.55 10.38 6.72
C PRO A 14 12.69 11.30 7.13
N LYS A 15 13.92 10.99 6.73
CA LYS A 15 15.13 11.75 7.09
C LYS A 15 15.71 12.58 5.95
N GLY A 16 15.24 12.38 4.72
CA GLY A 16 15.71 13.12 3.56
C GLY A 16 15.34 14.60 3.59
N PRO A 17 15.90 15.41 2.67
CA PRO A 17 15.69 16.85 2.63
C PRO A 17 14.30 17.27 2.15
N PHE A 18 13.60 16.44 1.38
CA PHE A 18 12.30 16.77 0.79
C PHE A 18 11.16 16.21 1.64
N ALA A 19 10.07 16.96 1.78
CA ALA A 19 8.84 16.42 2.32
C ALA A 19 8.22 15.47 1.29
N PRO A 20 7.92 14.21 1.64
CA PRO A 20 7.36 13.25 0.70
C PRO A 20 5.85 13.47 0.50
N GLY A 21 5.40 13.28 -0.74
CA GLY A 21 4.00 13.24 -1.15
C GLY A 21 3.61 11.85 -1.66
N CYS A 22 2.32 11.51 -1.59
CA CYS A 22 1.81 10.21 -2.01
C CYS A 22 0.41 10.30 -2.61
N PHE A 23 0.13 9.48 -3.62
CA PHE A 23 -1.23 9.17 -4.08
C PHE A 23 -1.32 7.77 -4.68
N ASP A 24 -2.54 7.25 -4.76
CA ASP A 24 -2.85 6.01 -5.47
C ASP A 24 -3.29 6.31 -6.89
N TRP A 25 -2.76 5.57 -7.86
CA TRP A 25 -3.10 5.68 -9.28
C TRP A 25 -3.45 4.31 -9.86
N MET A 26 -4.58 4.24 -10.55
CA MET A 26 -4.99 3.10 -11.36
C MET A 26 -5.11 3.58 -12.81
N THR A 27 -4.48 2.88 -13.75
CA THR A 27 -4.33 3.37 -15.14
C THR A 27 -5.63 3.31 -15.94
N ASP A 28 -6.47 2.30 -15.70
CA ASP A 28 -7.70 2.02 -16.43
C ASP A 28 -8.67 1.22 -15.53
N TYR A 29 -9.69 0.61 -16.13
CA TYR A 29 -10.66 -0.28 -15.51
C TYR A 29 -10.32 -1.76 -15.72
N GLY A 30 -11.02 -2.65 -15.02
CA GLY A 30 -10.86 -4.10 -15.17
C GLY A 30 -9.66 -4.71 -14.44
N ASP A 31 -9.58 -6.05 -14.47
CA ASP A 31 -8.51 -6.83 -13.81
C ASP A 31 -7.13 -6.62 -14.47
N SER A 32 -7.07 -6.17 -15.72
CA SER A 32 -5.83 -5.87 -16.42
C SER A 32 -5.24 -4.48 -16.12
N SER A 33 -5.94 -3.67 -15.31
CA SER A 33 -5.44 -2.35 -14.91
C SER A 33 -4.21 -2.45 -14.02
N THR A 34 -3.26 -1.54 -14.19
CA THR A 34 -2.12 -1.41 -13.27
C THR A 34 -2.53 -0.52 -12.10
N PHE A 35 -2.30 -0.99 -10.88
CA PHE A 35 -2.64 -0.26 -9.66
C PHE A 35 -1.38 -0.01 -8.82
N VAL A 36 -1.10 1.25 -8.51
CA VAL A 36 0.17 1.66 -7.91
C VAL A 36 -0.07 2.70 -6.84
N ARG A 37 0.70 2.63 -5.76
CA ARG A 37 0.92 3.76 -4.85
C ARG A 37 2.21 4.46 -5.21
N LEU A 38 2.10 5.73 -5.58
CA LEU A 38 3.25 6.57 -5.91
C LEU A 38 3.67 7.36 -4.67
N TYR A 39 4.97 7.34 -4.36
CA TYR A 39 5.61 8.21 -3.37
C TYR A 39 6.67 9.05 -4.07
N TYR A 40 6.74 10.34 -3.78
CA TYR A 40 7.60 11.26 -4.52
C TYR A 40 8.04 12.44 -3.65
N PRO A 41 9.17 13.09 -3.95
CA PRO A 41 9.54 14.36 -3.34
C PRO A 41 8.56 15.45 -3.76
N THR A 42 8.14 16.27 -2.81
CA THR A 42 7.48 17.54 -3.10
C THR A 42 8.52 18.67 -3.23
N SER A 43 8.09 19.85 -3.65
CA SER A 43 8.95 21.05 -3.65
C SER A 43 9.25 21.58 -2.24
N LEU A 44 8.61 21.03 -1.19
CA LEU A 44 8.76 21.48 0.19
C LEU A 44 9.93 20.77 0.87
N LEU A 45 10.60 21.48 1.78
CA LEU A 45 11.59 20.87 2.68
C LEU A 45 10.89 19.94 3.67
N ASN A 46 11.57 18.88 4.11
CA ASN A 46 11.01 17.88 5.02
C ASN A 46 10.56 18.46 6.38
N LYS A 47 11.15 19.58 6.81
CA LYS A 47 10.68 20.33 8.00
C LYS A 47 9.23 20.85 7.87
N LEU A 48 8.74 20.96 6.64
CA LEU A 48 7.38 21.37 6.29
C LEU A 48 6.46 20.17 5.98
N ASN A 49 6.88 18.95 6.34
CA ASN A 49 6.03 17.76 6.25
C ASN A 49 4.87 17.90 7.24
N ASP A 50 3.68 18.19 6.72
CA ASP A 50 2.48 18.53 7.47
C ASP A 50 1.72 17.28 7.94
N PRO A 51 1.66 16.99 9.26
CA PRO A 51 0.98 15.81 9.79
C PRO A 51 -0.52 15.78 9.57
N THR A 52 -1.16 16.93 9.30
CA THR A 52 -2.60 17.00 9.02
C THR A 52 -2.97 16.38 7.68
N LYS A 53 -1.97 16.18 6.79
CA LYS A 53 -2.12 15.59 5.46
C LYS A 53 -1.68 14.13 5.40
N TRP A 54 -1.30 13.55 6.54
CA TRP A 54 -0.97 12.13 6.63
C TRP A 54 -2.25 11.30 6.58
N PHE A 55 -2.11 10.05 6.14
CA PHE A 55 -3.23 9.14 5.92
C PHE A 55 -3.00 7.82 6.67
N GLY A 56 -4.09 7.09 6.94
CA GLY A 56 -4.03 5.78 7.57
C GLY A 56 -3.27 4.76 6.71
N TRP A 57 -2.47 3.92 7.34
CA TRP A 57 -1.62 2.97 6.63
C TRP A 57 -2.40 2.00 5.74
N SER A 58 -3.51 1.45 6.25
CA SER A 58 -4.49 0.74 5.41
C SER A 58 -5.55 1.73 4.92
N THR A 59 -5.98 1.59 3.66
CA THR A 59 -6.99 2.48 3.07
C THR A 59 -8.39 1.91 3.04
N HIS A 60 -8.56 0.65 3.47
CA HIS A 60 -9.86 -0.01 3.44
C HIS A 60 -9.91 -1.22 4.40
N PRO A 61 -11.04 -1.45 5.10
CA PRO A 61 -11.20 -2.58 6.01
C PRO A 61 -11.05 -3.97 5.36
N GLU A 62 -11.32 -4.10 4.05
CA GLU A 62 -11.13 -5.36 3.32
C GLU A 62 -9.67 -5.81 3.26
N TYR A 63 -8.69 -4.90 3.38
CA TYR A 63 -7.28 -5.33 3.47
C TYR A 63 -6.99 -6.08 4.78
N ILE A 64 -7.56 -5.62 5.90
CA ILE A 64 -7.48 -6.32 7.18
C ILE A 64 -8.20 -7.67 7.07
N GLN A 65 -9.36 -7.71 6.41
CA GLN A 65 -10.09 -8.97 6.20
C GLN A 65 -9.32 -9.94 5.29
N GLY A 66 -8.68 -9.45 4.23
CA GLY A 66 -7.82 -10.24 3.36
C GLY A 66 -6.65 -10.84 4.13
N PHE A 67 -6.00 -10.05 4.99
CA PHE A 67 -4.92 -10.53 5.84
C PHE A 67 -5.40 -11.56 6.89
N ALA A 68 -6.59 -11.35 7.47
CA ALA A 68 -7.25 -12.30 8.36
C ALA A 68 -7.49 -13.66 7.67
N ASN A 69 -8.04 -13.63 6.45
CA ASN A 69 -8.28 -14.83 5.64
C ASN A 69 -6.97 -15.54 5.27
N LEU A 70 -5.93 -14.79 4.92
CA LEU A 70 -4.59 -15.33 4.60
C LEU A 70 -3.97 -16.06 5.79
N THR A 71 -4.05 -15.47 6.99
CA THR A 71 -3.42 -15.98 8.22
C THR A 71 -4.30 -16.98 8.99
N ASN A 72 -5.55 -17.17 8.58
CA ASN A 72 -6.56 -17.96 9.30
C ASN A 72 -6.80 -17.48 10.74
N ILE A 73 -6.64 -16.16 10.96
CA ILE A 73 -6.93 -15.50 12.22
C ILE A 73 -8.24 -14.72 12.05
N TRP A 74 -9.08 -14.69 13.08
CA TRP A 74 -10.35 -13.97 13.02
C TRP A 74 -10.10 -12.47 12.87
N GLY A 75 -10.79 -11.82 11.93
CA GLY A 75 -10.59 -10.39 11.66
C GLY A 75 -10.83 -9.51 12.90
N SER A 76 -11.76 -9.91 13.78
CA SER A 76 -12.01 -9.25 15.08
C SER A 76 -10.81 -9.33 16.02
N VAL A 77 -10.08 -10.45 16.05
CA VAL A 77 -8.86 -10.62 16.86
C VAL A 77 -7.76 -9.69 16.35
N ILE A 78 -7.55 -9.63 15.02
CA ILE A 78 -6.55 -8.72 14.43
C ILE A 78 -6.89 -7.26 14.74
N ARG A 79 -8.16 -6.87 14.56
CA ARG A 79 -8.63 -5.51 14.90
C ARG A 79 -8.45 -5.21 16.39
N GLY A 80 -8.73 -6.18 17.26
CA GLY A 80 -8.52 -6.06 18.70
C GLY A 80 -7.05 -5.83 19.06
N ILE A 81 -6.13 -6.57 18.44
CA ILE A 81 -4.68 -6.39 18.61
C ILE A 81 -4.24 -5.00 18.13
N VAL A 82 -4.64 -4.60 16.92
CA VAL A 82 -4.30 -3.27 16.35
C VAL A 82 -4.82 -2.16 17.26
N TRP A 83 -6.06 -2.27 17.73
CA TRP A 83 -6.65 -1.33 18.69
C TRP A 83 -5.88 -1.29 20.01
N PHE A 84 -5.50 -2.45 20.56
CA PHE A 84 -4.71 -2.56 21.79
C PHE A 84 -3.35 -1.85 21.68
N TYR A 85 -2.71 -1.90 20.50
CA TYR A 85 -1.45 -1.19 20.23
C TYR A 85 -1.62 0.29 19.84
N GLY A 86 -2.83 0.84 19.92
CA GLY A 86 -3.09 2.27 19.69
C GLY A 86 -3.66 2.62 18.31
N GLY A 87 -4.11 1.63 17.54
CA GLY A 87 -4.71 1.80 16.22
C GLY A 87 -3.74 1.65 15.05
N GLU A 88 -4.24 1.85 13.83
CA GLU A 88 -3.40 1.82 12.64
C GLU A 88 -2.48 3.04 12.59
N PRO A 89 -1.19 2.86 12.24
CA PRO A 89 -0.27 3.98 12.14
C PRO A 89 -0.62 4.87 10.95
N LEU A 90 -0.30 6.15 11.05
CA LEU A 90 -0.28 7.08 9.94
C LEU A 90 1.00 6.92 9.12
N VAL A 91 0.92 7.17 7.82
CA VAL A 91 2.10 7.25 6.96
C VAL A 91 2.57 8.71 6.93
N PRO A 92 3.84 9.01 7.27
CA PRO A 92 4.35 10.38 7.34
C PRO A 92 4.66 11.00 5.97
N CYS A 93 3.64 11.02 5.12
CA CYS A 93 3.68 11.41 3.73
C CYS A 93 2.39 12.17 3.39
N MET A 94 2.51 13.31 2.71
CA MET A 94 1.37 14.19 2.45
C MET A 94 0.52 13.66 1.28
N TRP A 95 -0.78 13.46 1.51
CA TRP A 95 -1.69 12.89 0.51
C TRP A 95 -2.02 13.88 -0.61
N GLN A 96 -1.90 13.45 -1.87
CA GLN A 96 -2.31 14.16 -3.10
C GLN A 96 -1.77 15.60 -3.25
N VAL A 97 -0.59 15.87 -2.68
CA VAL A 97 0.11 17.14 -2.87
C VAL A 97 0.90 17.13 -4.18
N PRO A 98 1.10 18.29 -4.86
CA PRO A 98 1.86 18.33 -6.11
C PRO A 98 3.30 17.84 -5.96
N PRO A 99 3.82 17.04 -6.92
CA PRO A 99 5.21 16.60 -6.93
C PRO A 99 6.17 17.76 -7.24
N ALA A 100 7.44 17.60 -6.87
CA ALA A 100 8.50 18.49 -7.30
C ALA A 100 8.63 18.46 -8.83
N LYS A 101 8.74 19.64 -9.47
CA LYS A 101 8.94 19.75 -10.92
C LYS A 101 10.39 19.50 -11.31
N ARG A 102 10.84 18.25 -11.22
CA ARG A 102 12.22 17.81 -11.56
C ARG A 102 12.23 16.38 -12.10
N LYS A 103 13.32 16.00 -12.79
CA LYS A 103 13.61 14.60 -13.06
C LYS A 103 13.97 13.88 -11.76
N MET A 104 13.45 12.66 -11.61
CA MET A 104 13.63 11.82 -10.44
C MET A 104 14.10 10.43 -10.88
N PRO A 105 15.08 9.82 -10.20
CA PRO A 105 15.31 8.39 -10.33
C PRO A 105 14.05 7.63 -9.88
N VAL A 106 13.69 6.59 -10.63
CA VAL A 106 12.47 5.80 -10.40
C VAL A 106 12.84 4.47 -9.76
N VAL A 107 12.10 4.09 -8.72
CA VAL A 107 12.15 2.77 -8.08
C VAL A 107 10.78 2.12 -8.26
N VAL A 108 10.74 0.95 -8.88
CA VAL A 108 9.54 0.11 -8.91
C VAL A 108 9.64 -0.89 -7.77
N PHE A 109 8.65 -0.90 -6.89
CA PHE A 109 8.61 -1.77 -5.72
C PHE A 109 7.53 -2.84 -5.90
N SER A 110 7.95 -4.11 -5.83
CA SER A 110 7.07 -5.27 -5.86
C SER A 110 6.92 -5.83 -4.45
N HIS A 111 5.69 -5.91 -3.95
CA HIS A 111 5.44 -6.43 -2.61
C HIS A 111 5.53 -7.96 -2.58
N GLY A 112 5.85 -8.52 -1.41
CA GLY A 112 5.89 -9.96 -1.19
C GLY A 112 4.52 -10.64 -1.23
N PHE A 113 4.52 -11.96 -1.09
CA PHE A 113 3.30 -12.76 -0.97
C PHE A 113 2.44 -12.32 0.22
N GLY A 114 1.13 -12.23 0.02
CA GLY A 114 0.17 -11.85 1.06
C GLY A 114 0.24 -10.38 1.49
N ALA A 115 1.13 -9.59 0.90
CA ALA A 115 1.27 -8.18 1.21
C ALA A 115 0.41 -7.32 0.27
N THR A 116 0.60 -6.00 0.36
CA THR A 116 -0.09 -4.99 -0.45
C THR A 116 0.85 -3.84 -0.82
N ARG A 117 0.44 -2.95 -1.73
CA ARG A 117 1.20 -1.77 -2.17
C ARG A 117 1.65 -0.84 -1.04
N PHE A 118 0.98 -0.86 0.11
CA PHE A 118 1.28 0.01 1.23
C PHE A 118 2.15 -0.64 2.31
N ILE A 119 2.47 -1.95 2.20
CA ILE A 119 3.23 -2.68 3.22
C ILE A 119 4.60 -2.03 3.53
N SER A 120 5.26 -1.50 2.50
CA SER A 120 6.60 -0.88 2.57
C SER A 120 6.55 0.64 2.54
N SER A 121 5.46 1.23 3.06
CA SER A 121 5.27 2.69 3.09
C SER A 121 6.45 3.43 3.73
N ASN A 122 7.09 2.87 4.76
CA ASN A 122 8.26 3.47 5.41
C ASN A 122 9.47 3.58 4.46
N ILE A 123 9.77 2.52 3.70
CA ILE A 123 10.87 2.51 2.73
C ILE A 123 10.57 3.48 1.59
N ALA A 124 9.34 3.44 1.07
CA ALA A 124 8.95 4.31 -0.03
C ALA A 124 8.94 5.80 0.37
N THR A 125 8.47 6.10 1.58
CA THR A 125 8.48 7.46 2.16
C THR A 125 9.92 7.96 2.37
N GLU A 126 10.83 7.12 2.87
CA GLU A 126 12.24 7.47 3.04
C GLU A 126 12.89 7.78 1.68
N LEU A 127 12.76 6.88 0.70
CA LEU A 127 13.31 7.10 -0.65
C LEU A 127 12.74 8.35 -1.31
N ALA A 128 11.43 8.59 -1.19
CA ALA A 128 10.79 9.80 -1.69
C ALA A 128 11.39 11.06 -1.06
N SER A 129 11.67 11.03 0.24
CA SER A 129 12.33 12.16 0.94
C SER A 129 13.75 12.45 0.46
N PHE A 130 14.43 11.45 -0.14
CA PHE A 130 15.74 11.59 -0.78
C PHE A 130 15.66 11.95 -2.27
N GLY A 131 14.47 12.14 -2.82
CA GLY A 131 14.28 12.63 -4.19
C GLY A 131 13.95 11.56 -5.23
N PHE A 132 13.60 10.34 -4.81
CA PHE A 132 13.17 9.25 -5.69
C PHE A 132 11.66 9.30 -5.94
N LEU A 133 11.24 8.89 -7.14
CA LEU A 133 9.86 8.47 -7.38
C LEU A 133 9.79 6.97 -7.09
N VAL A 134 8.97 6.55 -6.12
CA VAL A 134 8.74 5.14 -5.80
C VAL A 134 7.34 4.75 -6.26
N ALA A 135 7.26 3.80 -7.18
CA ALA A 135 6.04 3.18 -7.66
C ALA A 135 5.86 1.82 -6.99
N SER A 136 5.04 1.76 -5.95
CA SER A 136 4.71 0.52 -5.25
C SER A 136 3.50 -0.14 -5.90
N ILE A 137 3.74 -1.21 -6.65
CA ILE A 137 2.71 -1.90 -7.45
C ILE A 137 1.84 -2.77 -6.53
N GLU A 138 0.53 -2.76 -6.74
CA GLU A 138 -0.44 -3.69 -6.16
C GLU A 138 -0.72 -4.82 -7.14
N HIS A 139 -0.21 -6.01 -6.85
CA HIS A 139 -0.33 -7.14 -7.76
C HIS A 139 -1.74 -7.74 -7.74
N LYS A 140 -2.30 -8.02 -8.92
CA LYS A 140 -3.63 -8.65 -9.09
C LYS A 140 -3.56 -10.13 -9.42
N ASP A 141 -2.37 -10.71 -9.36
CA ASP A 141 -2.06 -12.12 -9.53
C ASP A 141 -2.62 -13.08 -8.45
N THR A 142 -3.55 -12.62 -7.60
CA THR A 142 -4.11 -13.32 -6.43
C THR A 142 -3.11 -13.62 -5.30
N SER A 143 -1.88 -13.10 -5.40
CA SER A 143 -0.88 -13.25 -4.33
C SER A 143 -1.05 -12.24 -3.20
N ALA A 144 -1.62 -11.06 -3.46
CA ALA A 144 -1.93 -10.06 -2.44
C ALA A 144 -2.99 -10.58 -1.46
N ALA A 145 -2.97 -10.12 -0.21
CA ALA A 145 -4.00 -10.46 0.79
C ALA A 145 -5.41 -10.07 0.31
N ALA A 146 -5.51 -8.88 -0.26
CA ALA A 146 -6.65 -8.38 -1.01
C ALA A 146 -6.16 -7.28 -1.96
N THR A 147 -6.83 -7.11 -3.08
CA THR A 147 -6.69 -5.98 -3.99
C THR A 147 -8.05 -5.74 -4.65
N TYR A 148 -8.16 -4.68 -5.44
CA TYR A 148 -9.40 -4.39 -6.16
C TYR A 148 -9.13 -3.66 -7.47
N TYR A 149 -10.14 -3.66 -8.34
CA TYR A 149 -10.24 -2.80 -9.51
C TYR A 149 -11.65 -2.20 -9.60
N TYR A 150 -11.84 -1.26 -10.52
CA TYR A 150 -13.17 -0.76 -10.89
C TYR A 150 -13.55 -1.33 -12.25
N GLU A 151 -14.79 -1.82 -12.40
CA GLU A 151 -15.26 -2.42 -13.68
C GLU A 151 -15.34 -1.39 -14.81
N ASN A 152 -15.67 -0.15 -14.48
CA ASN A 152 -15.93 0.94 -15.42
C ASN A 152 -15.90 2.30 -14.69
N GLU A 153 -16.04 3.39 -15.47
CA GLU A 153 -16.03 4.76 -14.96
C GLU A 153 -17.13 5.01 -13.91
N GLU A 154 -18.32 4.45 -14.09
CA GLU A 154 -19.41 4.57 -13.11
C GLU A 154 -19.05 3.93 -11.78
N SER A 155 -18.42 2.75 -11.82
CA SER A 155 -17.93 2.06 -10.63
C SER A 155 -16.87 2.88 -9.91
N LEU A 156 -15.97 3.54 -10.63
CA LEU A 156 -14.99 4.47 -10.04
C LEU A 156 -15.66 5.68 -9.38
N LYS A 157 -16.61 6.34 -10.06
CA LYS A 157 -17.33 7.52 -9.52
C LYS A 157 -18.08 7.21 -8.23
N ASN A 158 -18.62 6.00 -8.11
CA ASN A 158 -19.36 5.53 -6.94
C ASN A 158 -18.48 4.79 -5.91
N ASP A 159 -17.16 4.75 -6.10
CA ASP A 159 -16.22 3.94 -5.32
C ASP A 159 -16.65 2.46 -5.13
N LYS A 160 -17.31 1.90 -6.16
CA LYS A 160 -17.76 0.50 -6.18
C LYS A 160 -16.63 -0.40 -6.65
N ARG A 161 -15.88 -0.93 -5.70
CA ARG A 161 -14.70 -1.77 -5.93
C ARG A 161 -15.07 -3.24 -6.16
N THR A 162 -14.51 -3.85 -7.20
CA THR A 162 -14.50 -5.31 -7.37
C THR A 162 -13.25 -5.88 -6.71
N TRP A 163 -13.44 -6.63 -5.63
CA TRP A 163 -12.35 -7.18 -4.82
C TRP A 163 -11.82 -8.50 -5.36
N ILE A 164 -10.50 -8.57 -5.51
CA ILE A 164 -9.74 -9.79 -5.77
C ILE A 164 -9.11 -10.21 -4.44
N ARG A 165 -9.50 -11.37 -3.93
CA ARG A 165 -9.00 -11.90 -2.67
C ARG A 165 -7.87 -12.88 -2.90
N HIS A 166 -7.02 -13.02 -1.87
CA HIS A 166 -6.00 -14.05 -1.86
C HIS A 166 -6.60 -15.43 -2.11
N VAL A 167 -6.05 -16.16 -3.09
CA VAL A 167 -6.43 -17.57 -3.31
C VAL A 167 -5.46 -18.46 -2.53
N ARG A 168 -5.97 -19.08 -1.46
CA ARG A 168 -5.20 -20.02 -0.67
C ARG A 168 -4.80 -21.20 -1.54
N MET A 169 -3.50 -21.45 -1.61
CA MET A 169 -2.98 -22.59 -2.34
C MET A 169 -2.84 -23.80 -1.42
N THR A 170 -3.04 -24.98 -1.98
CA THR A 170 -2.67 -26.24 -1.35
C THR A 170 -1.22 -26.60 -1.73
N PHE A 171 -0.48 -27.18 -0.78
CA PHE A 171 0.82 -27.77 -1.11
C PHE A 171 0.57 -29.01 -1.97
N GLY A 172 1.18 -29.07 -3.15
CA GLY A 172 0.97 -30.14 -4.13
C GLY A 172 1.77 -29.92 -5.42
N PRO A 173 1.70 -30.86 -6.38
CA PRO A 173 2.53 -30.84 -7.60
C PRO A 173 2.32 -29.60 -8.47
N ASN A 174 1.14 -28.96 -8.39
CA ASN A 174 0.80 -27.77 -9.17
C ASN A 174 1.34 -26.46 -8.57
N HIS A 175 1.97 -26.49 -7.39
CA HIS A 175 2.44 -25.28 -6.70
C HIS A 175 3.42 -24.48 -7.55
N TYR A 176 4.40 -25.15 -8.19
CA TYR A 176 5.36 -24.50 -9.07
C TYR A 176 4.66 -23.79 -10.23
N THR A 177 3.76 -24.49 -10.94
CA THR A 177 3.03 -23.94 -12.08
C THR A 177 2.24 -22.69 -11.71
N ILE A 178 1.51 -22.72 -10.59
CA ILE A 178 0.74 -21.56 -10.12
C ILE A 178 1.66 -20.38 -9.80
N ARG A 179 2.76 -20.61 -9.07
CA ARG A 179 3.73 -19.57 -8.74
C ARG A 179 4.44 -19.01 -9.97
N ASN A 180 4.74 -19.86 -10.94
CA ASN A 180 5.34 -19.45 -12.20
C ASN A 180 4.37 -18.59 -13.04
N THR A 181 3.09 -18.92 -13.05
CA THR A 181 2.07 -18.06 -13.67
C THR A 181 1.96 -16.72 -12.95
N GLN A 182 1.96 -16.72 -11.61
CA GLN A 182 1.92 -15.49 -10.81
C GLN A 182 3.12 -14.58 -11.06
N ILE A 183 4.35 -15.11 -11.07
CA ILE A 183 5.55 -14.29 -11.32
C ILE A 183 5.53 -13.70 -12.73
N HIS A 184 5.08 -14.44 -13.75
CA HIS A 184 4.94 -13.90 -15.10
C HIS A 184 3.88 -12.80 -15.18
N ARG A 185 2.77 -12.92 -14.44
CA ARG A 185 1.78 -11.84 -14.33
C ARG A 185 2.37 -10.62 -13.62
N ARG A 186 3.12 -10.79 -12.52
CA ARG A 186 3.80 -9.70 -11.81
C ARG A 186 4.82 -8.94 -12.66
N LEU A 187 5.46 -9.63 -13.60
CA LEU A 187 6.41 -9.00 -14.53
C LEU A 187 5.72 -8.18 -15.63
N ALA A 188 4.45 -8.50 -15.93
CA ALA A 188 3.65 -7.79 -16.91
C ALA A 188 2.92 -6.56 -16.34
N GLU A 189 2.74 -6.52 -15.01
CA GLU A 189 2.13 -5.42 -14.25
C GLU A 189 3.11 -4.26 -14.00
#